data_AF-A0A819CDD3-F1
#
_entry.id   AF-A0A819CDD3-F1
#
_cell.length_a   1.000
_cell.length_b   1.000
_cell.length_c   1.000
_cell.angle_alpha   90.00
_cell.angle_beta   90.00
_cell.angle_gamma   90.00
#
_symmetry.space_group_name_H-M   'P 1'
#
loop_
_entity.id
_entity.type
_entity.pdbx_description
1 polymer ?
#
loop_
_entity_poly.entity_id
_entity_poly.type
_entity_poly.pdbx_seq_one_letter_code
_entity_poly.pdbx_strand_id
1 'polypeptide(L)'
;FDNNSTSIVIHADRTQDINSSTTSSSISILTNQSSSEMKQKLSDLSLITNRQIEDNTSDNDVRLWEDDWHKQYYTKKFGVDPKDIEKITLQVAQEYAQGLRWVFQYYFQGVPSWDWYYPYHYAPFVSDLFKIKILSYNFNKDSKPFEPLEQLISIIPSQCSKEYLPNEWYSLTIKKDSQIIDYYPLNFNTDLNGKRFESQRIALIPFVDEKRLHRVLKNYYSLLTIEEQKRNKFENSRLFIHSKHSYYNRLKKEFDINNGQKIIHENLFNITKTIEIFGYIWRDSNDDKIISISKTVKPPISSYDNITNNQVMCVQYCY
;
A
#
# COMPACT_ATOMS: atom_id res chain seq x y z
N PHE A 1 3.11 21.21 45.73
CA PHE A 1 2.52 22.43 45.16
C PHE A 1 3.20 22.77 43.84
N ASP A 2 2.77 22.34 42.67
CA ASP A 2 1.82 21.32 42.24
C ASP A 2 2.21 20.92 40.82
N ASN A 3 2.26 19.61 40.59
CA ASN A 3 2.37 19.01 39.27
C ASN A 3 1.00 19.14 38.59
N ASN A 4 0.93 19.81 37.44
CA ASN A 4 -0.21 19.69 36.52
C ASN A 4 0.31 19.69 35.08
N SER A 5 0.68 18.51 34.60
CA SER A 5 0.69 18.20 33.16
C SER A 5 -0.22 17.00 32.99
N THR A 6 -1.45 17.29 32.61
CA THR A 6 -2.51 16.32 32.33
C THR A 6 -2.17 15.57 31.05
N SER A 7 -1.83 14.29 31.19
CA SER A 7 -1.75 13.31 30.12
C SER A 7 -3.14 13.11 29.50
N ILE A 8 -3.27 13.33 28.19
CA ILE A 8 -4.45 12.93 27.44
C ILE A 8 -4.29 11.45 27.10
N VAL A 9 -5.02 10.60 27.83
CA VAL A 9 -5.20 9.18 27.55
C VAL A 9 -6.44 9.05 26.65
N ILE A 10 -6.25 8.55 25.43
CA ILE A 10 -7.37 8.19 24.54
C ILE A 10 -7.86 6.81 24.97
N HIS A 11 -9.00 6.78 25.68
CA HIS A 11 -9.76 5.56 25.93
C HIS A 11 -10.59 5.21 24.69
N ALA A 12 -10.47 3.97 24.21
CA ALA A 12 -11.42 3.40 23.26
C ALA A 12 -12.73 3.09 23.98
N ASP A 13 -13.83 3.65 23.46
CA ASP A 13 -15.15 3.66 24.08
C ASP A 13 -15.75 2.27 24.33
N ARG A 14 -16.35 2.14 25.52
CA ARG A 14 -17.28 1.09 25.90
C ARG A 14 -18.63 1.37 25.25
N THR A 15 -19.18 0.35 24.59
CA THR A 15 -20.59 0.30 24.16
C THR A 15 -21.53 0.46 25.36
N GLN A 16 -22.41 1.45 25.30
CA GLN A 16 -23.48 1.67 26.27
C GLN A 16 -24.65 0.71 26.04
N ASP A 17 -25.15 0.16 27.14
CA ASP A 17 -26.37 -0.62 27.28
C ASP A 17 -27.62 0.20 26.91
N ILE A 18 -28.55 -0.41 26.16
CA ILE A 18 -29.96 0.01 26.11
C ILE A 18 -30.84 -1.19 26.47
N ASN A 19 -31.34 -1.13 27.70
CA ASN A 19 -32.61 -1.58 28.27
C ASN A 19 -33.12 -3.02 28.03
N SER A 20 -33.08 -3.75 29.15
CA SER A 20 -33.98 -4.82 29.53
C SER A 20 -35.45 -4.39 29.55
N SER A 21 -36.31 -5.13 28.85
CA SER A 21 -37.60 -5.57 29.41
C SER A 21 -38.24 -6.61 28.50
N THR A 22 -38.79 -7.62 29.14
CA THR A 22 -39.71 -8.66 28.66
C THR A 22 -39.08 -10.01 28.33
N THR A 23 -39.68 -11.02 28.96
CA THR A 23 -39.53 -12.48 28.82
C THR A 23 -38.35 -13.13 29.54
N SER A 24 -38.34 -12.92 30.86
CA SER A 24 -37.96 -13.89 31.88
C SER A 24 -38.84 -15.15 31.79
N SER A 25 -38.78 -15.91 30.71
CA SER A 25 -39.40 -17.24 30.58
C SER A 25 -38.76 -17.93 29.38
N SER A 26 -37.83 -18.86 29.65
CA SER A 26 -37.34 -19.95 28.75
C SER A 26 -35.84 -20.28 28.91
N ILE A 27 -35.11 -19.74 29.89
CA ILE A 27 -33.74 -20.19 30.24
C ILE A 27 -33.78 -21.47 31.10
N SER A 28 -34.52 -22.47 30.66
CA SER A 28 -34.36 -23.82 31.15
C SER A 28 -34.60 -24.78 29.99
N ILE A 29 -33.64 -25.69 29.81
CA ILE A 29 -33.58 -26.75 28.79
C ILE A 29 -32.80 -26.33 27.53
N LEU A 30 -31.47 -26.46 27.59
CA LEU A 30 -30.60 -27.02 26.53
C LEU A 30 -29.14 -27.17 27.05
N THR A 31 -28.84 -28.41 27.44
CA THR A 31 -27.59 -29.18 27.27
C THR A 31 -26.29 -28.82 28.03
N ASN A 32 -26.03 -29.59 29.10
CA ASN A 32 -24.68 -29.88 29.63
C ASN A 32 -23.76 -30.65 28.64
N GLN A 33 -24.25 -31.01 27.44
CA GLN A 33 -23.49 -31.75 26.42
C GLN A 33 -22.57 -30.86 25.55
N SER A 34 -22.81 -29.54 25.47
CA SER A 34 -22.00 -28.66 24.60
C SER A 34 -20.62 -28.30 25.19
N SER A 35 -20.46 -28.36 26.52
CA SER A 35 -19.23 -27.93 27.18
C SER A 35 -18.10 -28.96 27.05
N SER A 36 -18.42 -30.26 27.02
CA SER A 36 -17.44 -31.34 26.79
C SER A 36 -16.95 -31.36 25.34
N GLU A 37 -17.85 -31.23 24.37
CA GLU A 37 -17.50 -31.17 22.95
C GLU A 37 -16.67 -29.93 22.61
N MET A 38 -16.97 -28.79 23.24
CA MET A 38 -16.22 -27.56 23.03
C MET A 38 -14.81 -27.63 23.66
N LYS A 39 -14.67 -28.26 24.83
CA LYS A 39 -13.36 -28.55 25.45
C LYS A 39 -12.54 -29.53 24.62
N GLN A 40 -13.18 -30.54 24.05
CA GLN A 40 -12.52 -31.53 23.19
C GLN A 40 -12.07 -30.90 21.86
N LYS A 41 -12.90 -30.05 21.23
CA LYS A 41 -12.46 -29.24 20.08
C LYS A 41 -11.30 -28.31 20.43
N LEU A 42 -11.28 -27.72 21.63
CA LEU A 42 -10.17 -26.88 22.07
C LEU A 42 -8.88 -27.69 22.27
N SER A 43 -8.97 -28.90 22.81
CA SER A 43 -7.81 -29.79 22.93
C SER A 43 -7.33 -30.32 21.59
N ASP A 44 -8.25 -30.63 20.67
CA ASP A 44 -7.90 -31.09 19.34
C ASP A 44 -7.26 -29.96 18.53
N LEU A 45 -7.77 -28.73 18.65
CA LEU A 45 -7.15 -27.54 18.07
C LEU A 45 -5.78 -27.23 18.67
N SER A 46 -5.59 -27.42 19.99
CA SER A 46 -4.29 -27.23 20.62
C SER A 46 -3.29 -28.32 20.22
N LEU A 47 -3.73 -29.57 20.07
CA LEU A 47 -2.91 -30.69 19.60
C LEU A 47 -2.53 -30.55 18.12
N ILE A 48 -3.44 -30.08 17.26
CA ILE A 48 -3.15 -29.75 15.86
C ILE A 48 -2.16 -28.59 15.78
N THR A 49 -2.35 -27.57 16.62
CA THR A 49 -1.41 -26.44 16.71
C THR A 49 -0.03 -26.89 17.17
N ASN A 50 0.04 -27.73 18.20
CA ASN A 50 1.31 -28.22 18.73
C ASN A 50 2.02 -29.15 17.75
N ARG A 51 1.29 -30.02 17.03
CA ARG A 51 1.86 -30.83 15.94
C ARG A 51 2.39 -29.97 14.79
N GLN A 52 1.66 -28.91 14.41
CA GLN A 52 2.14 -27.95 13.41
C GLN A 52 3.37 -27.16 13.89
N ILE A 53 3.54 -26.94 15.20
CA ILE A 53 4.73 -26.30 15.77
C ILE A 53 5.91 -27.28 15.77
N GLU A 54 5.70 -28.52 16.22
CA GLU A 54 6.74 -29.56 16.28
C GLU A 54 7.25 -29.96 14.88
N ASP A 55 6.37 -30.16 13.90
CA ASP A 55 6.73 -30.52 12.52
C ASP A 55 7.44 -29.38 11.75
N ASN A 56 7.38 -28.12 12.25
CA ASN A 56 8.04 -26.95 11.64
C ASN A 56 9.33 -26.53 12.36
N THR A 57 9.76 -27.22 13.42
CA THR A 57 11.11 -27.03 14.00
C THR A 57 12.18 -27.67 13.11
N SER A 58 12.28 -27.22 11.87
CA SER A 58 13.42 -27.55 11.01
C SER A 58 14.69 -26.95 11.62
N ASP A 59 15.82 -27.62 11.41
CA ASP A 59 17.19 -27.25 11.84
C ASP A 59 17.63 -25.82 11.41
N ASN A 60 16.82 -25.19 10.54
CA ASN A 60 17.02 -23.84 10.01
C ASN A 60 16.51 -22.71 10.91
N ASP A 61 15.77 -23.00 11.99
CA ASP A 61 15.28 -21.92 12.85
C ASP A 61 16.39 -21.38 13.77
N VAL A 62 16.36 -20.07 14.02
CA VAL A 62 17.38 -19.38 14.82
C VAL A 62 17.05 -19.57 16.29
N ARG A 63 17.99 -20.12 17.07
CA ARG A 63 17.80 -20.34 18.50
C ARG A 63 18.16 -19.08 19.27
N LEU A 64 17.19 -18.19 19.42
CA LEU A 64 17.37 -16.90 20.08
C LEU A 64 17.72 -16.98 21.58
N TRP A 65 17.65 -18.16 22.18
CA TRP A 65 17.94 -18.43 23.58
C TRP A 65 19.34 -19.03 23.84
N GLU A 66 20.14 -19.26 22.80
CA GLU A 66 21.53 -19.76 22.90
C GLU A 66 22.55 -18.62 22.76
N ASP A 67 23.73 -18.71 23.38
CA ASP A 67 24.72 -17.62 23.44
C ASP A 67 25.17 -17.07 22.07
N ASP A 68 25.18 -17.90 21.02
CA ASP A 68 25.57 -17.52 19.66
C ASP A 68 24.40 -17.08 18.78
N TRP A 69 23.23 -16.77 19.37
CA TRP A 69 22.01 -16.33 18.69
C TRP A 69 22.25 -15.25 17.63
N HIS A 70 23.10 -14.27 17.92
CA HIS A 70 23.39 -13.14 17.02
C HIS A 70 24.08 -13.64 15.75
N LYS A 71 25.10 -14.48 15.91
CA LYS A 71 25.83 -15.09 14.81
C LYS A 71 24.93 -16.04 14.00
N GLN A 72 24.16 -16.88 14.69
CA GLN A 72 23.20 -17.79 14.05
C GLN A 72 22.19 -17.01 13.20
N TYR A 73 21.65 -15.91 13.74
CA TYR A 73 20.66 -15.08 13.06
C TYR A 73 21.18 -14.53 11.74
N TYR A 74 22.31 -13.82 11.76
CA TYR A 74 22.85 -13.21 10.55
C TYR A 74 23.32 -14.26 9.54
N THR A 75 23.92 -15.37 10.00
CA THR A 75 24.32 -16.46 9.11
C THR A 75 23.12 -17.11 8.42
N LYS A 76 22.07 -17.47 9.18
CA LYS A 76 20.90 -18.19 8.65
C LYS A 76 19.95 -17.30 7.85
N LYS A 77 19.63 -16.10 8.35
CA LYS A 77 18.62 -15.21 7.74
C LYS A 77 19.18 -14.34 6.60
N PHE A 78 20.46 -13.95 6.67
CA PHE A 78 21.10 -13.13 5.63
C PHE A 78 22.05 -13.93 4.73
N GLY A 79 22.32 -15.20 5.06
CA GLY A 79 23.15 -16.07 4.23
C GLY A 79 24.61 -15.61 4.14
N VAL A 80 25.12 -14.91 5.16
CA VAL A 80 26.49 -14.35 5.16
C VAL A 80 27.49 -15.23 5.89
N ASP A 81 28.75 -15.16 5.46
CA ASP A 81 29.85 -15.80 6.19
C ASP A 81 30.05 -15.14 7.57
N PRO A 82 30.46 -15.91 8.60
CA PRO A 82 30.77 -15.39 9.93
C PRO A 82 31.71 -14.17 9.98
N LYS A 83 32.65 -14.08 9.04
CA LYS A 83 33.63 -12.99 8.93
C LYS A 83 33.00 -11.65 8.50
N ASP A 84 31.86 -11.70 7.82
CA ASP A 84 31.17 -10.54 7.25
C ASP A 84 30.01 -10.06 8.12
N ILE A 85 29.72 -10.76 9.23
CA ILE A 85 28.59 -10.46 10.13
C ILE A 85 28.65 -9.02 10.63
N GLU A 86 29.80 -8.55 11.10
CA GLU A 86 29.92 -7.18 11.62
C GLU A 86 29.55 -6.13 10.56
N LYS A 87 30.00 -6.34 9.32
CA LYS A 87 29.72 -5.46 8.19
C LYS A 87 28.24 -5.46 7.83
N ILE A 88 27.63 -6.64 7.64
CA ILE A 88 26.21 -6.73 7.28
C ILE A 88 25.33 -6.21 8.40
N THR A 89 25.66 -6.49 9.66
CA THR A 89 24.95 -5.98 10.84
C THR A 89 24.89 -4.45 10.80
N LEU A 90 26.02 -3.78 10.54
CA LEU A 90 26.05 -2.32 10.45
C LEU A 90 25.24 -1.80 9.25
N GLN A 91 25.33 -2.45 8.08
CA GLN A 91 24.59 -2.05 6.88
C GLN A 91 23.07 -2.18 7.07
N VAL A 92 22.61 -3.32 7.58
CA VAL A 92 21.20 -3.59 7.88
C VAL A 92 20.67 -2.60 8.91
N ALA A 93 21.44 -2.35 9.97
CA ALA A 93 21.11 -1.35 10.98
C ALA A 93 20.97 0.06 10.37
N GLN A 94 21.90 0.46 9.52
CA GLN A 94 21.87 1.75 8.82
C GLN A 94 20.66 1.89 7.90
N GLU A 95 20.37 0.90 7.05
CA GLU A 95 19.20 0.92 6.17
C GLU A 95 17.89 0.91 6.96
N TYR A 96 17.85 0.21 8.09
CA TYR A 96 16.67 0.20 8.97
C TYR A 96 16.43 1.60 9.58
N ALA A 97 17.48 2.24 10.07
CA ALA A 97 17.38 3.61 10.59
C ALA A 97 17.00 4.63 9.50
N GLN A 98 17.51 4.46 8.27
CA GLN A 98 17.07 5.24 7.11
C GLN A 98 15.58 5.01 6.85
N GLY A 99 15.10 3.78 6.89
CA GLY A 99 13.69 3.46 6.71
C GLY A 99 12.78 4.08 7.74
N LEU A 100 13.19 4.11 9.01
CA LEU A 100 12.45 4.84 10.04
C LEU A 100 12.32 6.32 9.68
N ARG A 101 13.42 6.96 9.26
CA ARG A 101 13.39 8.36 8.81
C ARG A 101 12.51 8.55 7.58
N TRP A 102 12.59 7.64 6.60
CA TRP A 102 11.74 7.67 5.40
C TRP A 102 10.25 7.65 5.80
N VAL A 103 9.87 6.74 6.69
CA VAL A 103 8.50 6.63 7.21
C VAL A 103 8.09 7.91 7.94
N PHE A 104 8.91 8.42 8.85
CA PHE A 104 8.60 9.68 9.54
C PHE A 104 8.40 10.85 8.54
N GLN A 105 9.27 10.99 7.55
CA GLN A 105 9.09 12.03 6.53
C GLN A 105 7.84 11.78 5.68
N TYR A 106 7.55 10.54 5.30
CA TYR A 106 6.34 10.19 4.56
C TYR A 106 5.06 10.69 5.26
N TYR A 107 4.93 10.44 6.56
CA TYR A 107 3.74 10.85 7.32
C TYR A 107 3.63 12.37 7.54
N PHE A 108 4.74 13.08 7.68
CA PHE A 108 4.73 14.50 8.08
C PHE A 108 5.04 15.49 6.95
N GLN A 109 5.71 15.05 5.89
CA GLN A 109 6.24 15.90 4.80
C GLN A 109 5.91 15.35 3.40
N GLY A 110 5.24 14.21 3.30
CA GLY A 110 5.01 13.51 2.04
C GLY A 110 6.19 12.62 1.63
N VAL A 111 6.09 11.98 0.46
CA VAL A 111 7.07 10.97 0.01
C VAL A 111 8.47 11.59 -0.13
N PRO A 112 9.46 11.17 0.67
CA PRO A 112 10.81 11.76 0.62
C PRO A 112 11.66 11.19 -0.53
N SER A 113 11.36 9.96 -0.98
CA SER A 113 11.93 9.33 -2.18
C SER A 113 11.05 8.17 -2.61
N TRP A 114 10.83 8.04 -3.92
CA TRP A 114 10.07 6.96 -4.54
C TRP A 114 10.93 5.73 -4.87
N ASP A 115 12.25 5.91 -5.01
CA ASP A 115 13.22 4.87 -5.37
C ASP A 115 13.86 4.16 -4.16
N TRP A 116 13.70 4.72 -2.95
CA TRP A 116 14.22 4.10 -1.72
C TRP A 116 13.32 2.95 -1.26
N TYR A 117 13.95 1.85 -0.87
CA TYR A 117 13.33 0.71 -0.21
C TYR A 117 14.31 0.11 0.79
N TYR A 118 13.81 -0.66 1.75
CA TYR A 118 14.63 -1.43 2.67
C TYR A 118 15.10 -2.73 1.99
N PRO A 119 16.40 -2.91 1.69
CA PRO A 119 16.88 -3.97 0.79
C PRO A 119 17.17 -5.30 1.48
N TYR A 120 16.40 -5.62 2.53
CA TYR A 120 16.53 -6.86 3.29
C TYR A 120 15.15 -7.39 3.68
N HIS A 121 15.00 -8.72 3.74
CA HIS A 121 13.75 -9.34 4.21
C HIS A 121 13.61 -9.33 5.73
N TYR A 122 14.70 -9.09 6.45
CA TYR A 122 14.78 -9.20 7.91
C TYR A 122 15.31 -7.91 8.55
N ALA A 123 14.86 -7.61 9.77
CA ALA A 123 15.28 -6.46 10.54
C ALA A 123 16.61 -6.72 11.30
N PRO A 124 17.37 -5.68 11.68
CA PRO A 124 18.48 -5.83 12.62
C PRO A 124 17.96 -6.05 14.05
N PHE A 125 18.85 -6.43 14.97
CA PHE A 125 18.53 -6.35 16.40
C PHE A 125 18.65 -4.93 16.93
N VAL A 126 17.92 -4.64 18.03
CA VAL A 126 18.01 -3.35 18.73
C VAL A 126 19.45 -3.07 19.20
N SER A 127 20.19 -4.10 19.63
CA SER A 127 21.60 -4.00 20.02
C SER A 127 22.50 -3.48 18.89
N ASP A 128 22.12 -3.73 17.63
CA ASP A 128 22.89 -3.31 16.46
C ASP A 128 22.62 -1.85 16.09
N LEU A 129 21.42 -1.34 16.40
CA LEU A 129 21.08 0.06 16.18
C LEU A 129 21.97 1.01 17.01
N PHE A 130 22.40 0.60 18.21
CA PHE A 130 23.33 1.37 19.03
C PHE A 130 24.73 1.54 18.41
N LYS A 131 25.08 0.71 17.42
CA LYS A 131 26.37 0.78 16.72
C LYS A 131 26.37 1.78 15.57
N ILE A 132 25.19 2.27 15.17
CA ILE A 132 25.04 3.21 14.07
C ILE A 132 25.58 4.58 14.52
N LYS A 133 26.52 5.13 13.74
CA LYS A 133 26.86 6.55 13.82
C LYS A 133 25.81 7.33 13.04
N ILE A 134 25.36 8.48 13.56
CA ILE A 134 24.44 9.36 12.84
C ILE A 134 25.08 9.73 11.50
N LEU A 135 24.56 9.16 10.41
CA LEU A 135 24.98 9.48 9.06
C LEU A 135 24.00 10.49 8.48
N SER A 136 24.53 11.57 7.91
CA SER A 136 23.77 12.51 7.10
C SER A 136 23.43 11.85 5.76
N TYR A 137 22.36 11.04 5.74
CA TYR A 137 21.80 10.55 4.49
C TYR A 137 20.73 11.51 3.99
N ASN A 138 20.70 11.76 2.68
CA ASN A 138 19.67 12.53 2.02
C ASN A 138 19.04 11.66 0.94
N PHE A 139 17.72 11.48 1.03
CA PHE A 139 16.94 10.79 0.01
C PHE A 139 17.03 11.51 -1.34
N ASN A 140 16.94 10.74 -2.42
CA ASN A 140 16.90 11.27 -3.77
C ASN A 140 15.58 12.02 -4.01
N LYS A 141 15.62 13.35 -3.93
CA LYS A 141 14.45 14.21 -4.13
C LYS A 141 13.97 14.23 -5.60
N ASP A 142 14.82 13.82 -6.54
CA ASP A 142 14.49 13.76 -7.96
C ASP A 142 13.86 12.41 -8.36
N SER A 143 13.72 11.48 -7.42
CA SER A 143 13.03 10.21 -7.63
C SER A 143 11.56 10.43 -7.99
N LYS A 144 11.02 9.54 -8.82
CA LYS A 144 9.66 9.63 -9.36
C LYS A 144 8.92 8.31 -9.13
N PRO A 145 7.59 8.36 -9.00
CA PRO A 145 6.80 7.13 -9.00
C PRO A 145 6.99 6.39 -10.33
N PHE A 146 6.96 5.06 -10.27
CA PHE A 146 6.83 4.21 -11.45
C PHE A 146 5.58 4.57 -12.25
N GLU A 147 5.67 4.52 -13.58
CA GLU A 147 4.46 4.58 -14.40
C GLU A 147 3.53 3.38 -14.08
N PRO A 148 2.20 3.51 -14.22
CA PRO A 148 1.25 2.49 -13.74
C PRO A 148 1.55 1.05 -14.21
N LEU A 149 1.96 0.86 -15.47
CA LEU A 149 2.30 -0.45 -16.00
C LEU A 149 3.67 -0.93 -15.52
N GLU A 150 4.64 -0.03 -15.30
CA GLU A 150 5.95 -0.38 -14.75
C GLU A 150 5.81 -0.88 -13.32
N GLN A 151 4.99 -0.19 -12.50
CA GLN A 151 4.65 -0.65 -11.16
C GLN A 151 3.93 -2.00 -11.23
N LEU A 152 2.98 -2.16 -12.15
CA LEU A 152 2.22 -3.40 -12.27
C LEU A 152 3.14 -4.58 -12.57
N ILE A 153 4.05 -4.45 -13.54
CA ILE A 153 4.98 -5.52 -13.88
C ILE A 153 5.99 -5.78 -12.75
N SER A 154 6.36 -4.77 -11.95
CA SER A 154 7.27 -4.97 -10.82
C SER A 154 6.66 -5.71 -9.63
N ILE A 155 5.32 -5.75 -9.50
CA ILE A 155 4.64 -6.35 -8.34
C ILE A 155 3.86 -7.63 -8.66
N ILE A 156 3.46 -7.84 -9.91
CA ILE A 156 2.51 -8.91 -10.25
C ILE A 156 3.21 -10.26 -10.49
N PRO A 157 2.76 -11.37 -9.87
CA PRO A 157 3.25 -12.70 -10.20
C PRO A 157 2.96 -13.08 -11.66
N SER A 158 3.85 -13.87 -12.27
CA SER A 158 3.72 -14.25 -13.70
C SER A 158 2.42 -15.01 -13.99
N GLN A 159 1.91 -15.81 -13.04
CA GLN A 159 0.75 -16.68 -13.20
C GLN A 159 -0.56 -15.91 -13.43
N CYS A 160 -0.74 -14.74 -12.80
CA CYS A 160 -1.93 -13.91 -12.97
C CYS A 160 -1.69 -12.69 -13.88
N SER A 161 -0.45 -12.45 -14.29
CA SER A 161 -0.06 -11.23 -15.02
C SER A 161 -0.70 -11.07 -16.41
N LYS A 162 -1.15 -12.16 -17.04
CA LYS A 162 -1.70 -12.17 -18.41
C LYS A 162 -2.88 -11.22 -18.60
N GLU A 163 -3.76 -11.15 -17.61
CA GLU A 163 -5.02 -10.40 -17.73
C GLU A 163 -4.82 -8.89 -17.51
N TYR A 164 -3.71 -8.50 -16.87
CA TYR A 164 -3.50 -7.13 -16.41
C TYR A 164 -2.41 -6.41 -17.22
N LEU A 165 -1.37 -7.12 -17.67
CA LEU A 165 -0.27 -6.57 -18.46
C LEU A 165 -0.59 -6.53 -19.96
N PRO A 166 0.02 -5.60 -20.71
CA PRO A 166 0.11 -5.70 -22.15
C PRO A 166 0.69 -7.04 -22.60
N ASN A 167 0.19 -7.60 -23.70
CA ASN A 167 0.62 -8.92 -24.19
C ASN A 167 2.16 -9.01 -24.38
N GLU A 168 2.78 -7.95 -24.90
CA GLU A 168 4.22 -7.89 -25.11
C GLU A 168 5.00 -7.89 -23.80
N TRP A 169 4.49 -7.20 -22.78
CA TRP A 169 5.10 -7.12 -21.45
C TRP A 169 4.88 -8.41 -20.65
N TYR A 170 3.71 -9.04 -20.79
CA TYR A 170 3.44 -10.37 -20.24
C TYR A 170 4.47 -11.40 -20.72
N SER A 171 4.91 -11.30 -21.98
CA SER A 171 5.91 -12.23 -22.50
C SER A 171 7.25 -12.15 -21.74
N LEU A 172 7.59 -10.99 -21.15
CA LEU A 172 8.79 -10.80 -20.33
C LEU A 172 8.73 -11.54 -18.98
N THR A 173 7.53 -11.86 -18.49
CA THR A 173 7.36 -12.53 -17.18
C THR A 173 7.38 -14.07 -17.30
N ILE A 174 7.39 -14.61 -18.52
CA ILE A 174 7.31 -16.06 -18.77
C ILE A 174 8.47 -16.60 -19.59
N LYS A 175 8.95 -15.83 -20.58
CA LYS A 175 9.98 -16.33 -21.49
C LYS A 175 11.33 -16.43 -20.76
N LYS A 176 11.99 -17.59 -20.88
CA LYS A 176 13.26 -17.89 -20.21
C LYS A 176 14.44 -17.02 -20.66
N ASP A 177 14.36 -16.44 -21.86
CA ASP A 177 15.35 -15.52 -22.43
C ASP A 177 15.10 -14.05 -22.03
N SER A 178 14.04 -13.77 -21.27
CA SER A 178 13.76 -12.43 -20.75
C SER A 178 14.84 -11.99 -19.77
N GLN A 179 15.28 -10.74 -19.90
CA GLN A 179 16.30 -10.11 -19.04
C GLN A 179 15.79 -9.81 -17.60
N ILE A 180 14.50 -10.03 -17.35
CA ILE A 180 13.87 -9.84 -16.03
C ILE A 180 13.21 -11.11 -15.50
N ILE A 181 13.48 -12.28 -16.10
CA ILE A 181 12.81 -13.53 -15.73
C ILE A 181 13.12 -13.98 -14.30
N ASP A 182 14.29 -13.63 -13.77
CA ASP A 182 14.72 -13.89 -12.39
C ASP A 182 13.85 -13.18 -11.34
N TYR A 183 13.08 -12.15 -11.70
CA TYR A 183 12.10 -11.53 -10.80
C TYR A 183 10.81 -12.35 -10.64
N TYR A 184 10.59 -13.36 -11.50
CA TYR A 184 9.36 -14.16 -11.52
C TYR A 184 9.63 -15.64 -11.24
N PRO A 185 10.14 -15.98 -10.03
CA PRO A 185 10.35 -17.37 -9.67
C PRO A 185 9.01 -18.12 -9.64
N LEU A 186 8.96 -19.32 -10.22
CA LEU A 186 7.78 -20.18 -10.16
C LEU A 186 7.49 -20.66 -8.73
N ASN A 187 8.55 -20.91 -7.97
CA ASN A 187 8.52 -21.28 -6.57
C ASN A 187 9.51 -20.39 -5.81
N PHE A 188 9.12 -19.89 -4.64
CA PHE A 188 9.99 -19.12 -3.76
C PHE A 188 9.89 -19.68 -2.34
N ASN A 189 10.95 -19.47 -1.55
CA ASN A 189 10.99 -19.93 -0.17
C ASN A 189 10.17 -18.99 0.73
N THR A 190 9.54 -19.57 1.74
CA THR A 190 8.84 -18.81 2.78
C THR A 190 9.41 -19.16 4.15
N ASP A 191 9.50 -18.15 5.03
CA ASP A 191 10.05 -18.30 6.38
C ASP A 191 9.03 -17.89 7.43
N LEU A 192 8.67 -18.80 8.34
CA LEU A 192 7.79 -18.49 9.48
C LEU A 192 8.43 -17.52 10.46
N ASN A 193 9.76 -17.52 10.60
CA ASN A 193 10.49 -16.62 11.49
C ASN A 193 9.86 -16.52 12.90
N GLY A 194 9.56 -17.67 13.51
CA GLY A 194 8.91 -17.77 14.83
C GLY A 194 7.42 -17.39 14.86
N LYS A 195 6.76 -17.22 13.70
CA LYS A 195 5.31 -16.93 13.60
C LYS A 195 4.50 -18.21 13.46
N ARG A 196 3.21 -18.12 13.77
CA ARG A 196 2.28 -19.26 13.81
C ARG A 196 1.50 -19.45 12.50
N PHE A 197 1.16 -18.36 11.82
CA PHE A 197 0.25 -18.40 10.68
C PHE A 197 1.00 -18.21 9.36
N GLU A 198 0.54 -18.91 8.32
CA GLU A 198 1.10 -18.82 6.96
C GLU A 198 1.13 -17.38 6.42
N SER A 199 0.09 -16.61 6.73
CA SER A 199 -0.02 -15.19 6.34
C SER A 199 1.03 -14.29 6.98
N GLN A 200 1.75 -14.78 8.00
CA GLN A 200 2.83 -14.07 8.67
C GLN A 200 4.20 -14.51 8.17
N ARG A 201 4.27 -15.45 7.22
CA ARG A 201 5.54 -15.85 6.63
C ARG A 201 6.15 -14.73 5.81
N ILE A 202 7.46 -14.67 5.86
CA ILE A 202 8.27 -13.81 5.01
C ILE A 202 8.45 -14.53 3.68
N ALA A 203 7.99 -13.89 2.59
CA ALA A 203 8.23 -14.38 1.23
C ALA A 203 9.63 -13.95 0.76
N LEU A 204 10.51 -14.91 0.51
CA LEU A 204 11.88 -14.67 0.07
C LEU A 204 11.92 -14.56 -1.46
N ILE A 205 11.49 -13.40 -1.95
CA ILE A 205 11.45 -13.05 -3.36
C ILE A 205 12.60 -12.06 -3.65
N PRO A 206 13.28 -12.16 -4.82
CA PRO A 206 14.30 -11.21 -5.20
C PRO A 206 13.74 -9.79 -5.32
N PHE A 207 14.53 -8.80 -4.89
CA PHE A 207 14.20 -7.39 -5.10
C PHE A 207 14.40 -7.01 -6.57
N VAL A 208 13.47 -6.23 -7.10
CA VAL A 208 13.52 -5.73 -8.47
C VAL A 208 14.55 -4.60 -8.57
N ASP A 209 15.53 -4.73 -9.46
CA ASP A 209 16.38 -3.60 -9.87
C ASP A 209 15.60 -2.72 -10.85
N GLU A 210 15.15 -1.57 -10.35
CA GLU A 210 14.43 -0.52 -11.10
C GLU A 210 15.15 -0.13 -12.40
N LYS A 211 16.46 0.12 -12.33
CA LYS A 211 17.23 0.58 -13.50
C LYS A 211 17.31 -0.49 -14.56
N ARG A 212 17.39 -1.76 -14.15
CA ARG A 212 17.36 -2.90 -15.07
C ARG A 212 15.96 -3.07 -15.67
N LEU A 213 14.92 -2.98 -14.87
CA LEU A 213 13.53 -3.07 -15.32
C LEU A 213 13.21 -2.00 -16.37
N HIS A 214 13.45 -0.72 -16.04
CA HIS A 214 13.18 0.41 -16.93
C HIS A 214 13.93 0.29 -18.26
N ARG A 215 15.21 -0.15 -18.22
CA ARG A 215 16.03 -0.35 -19.43
C ARG A 215 15.44 -1.40 -20.36
N VAL A 216 14.92 -2.50 -19.81
CA VAL A 216 14.29 -3.56 -20.60
C VAL A 216 12.98 -3.06 -21.19
N LEU A 217 12.13 -2.43 -20.38
CA LEU A 217 10.81 -1.93 -20.79
C LEU A 217 10.89 -0.85 -21.85
N LYS A 218 11.97 -0.04 -21.88
CA LYS A 218 12.20 1.00 -22.89
C LYS A 218 12.01 0.49 -24.33
N ASN A 219 12.38 -0.76 -24.60
CA ASN A 219 12.27 -1.36 -25.94
C ASN A 219 10.84 -1.79 -26.32
N TYR A 220 9.92 -1.80 -25.35
CA TYR A 220 8.55 -2.31 -25.51
C TYR A 220 7.49 -1.20 -25.43
N TYR A 221 7.86 0.03 -25.06
CA TYR A 221 6.91 1.15 -24.98
C TYR A 221 6.20 1.44 -26.32
N SER A 222 6.92 1.34 -27.44
CA SER A 222 6.36 1.57 -28.77
C SER A 222 5.34 0.51 -29.20
N LEU A 223 5.30 -0.64 -28.51
CA LEU A 223 4.39 -1.74 -28.80
C LEU A 223 3.06 -1.63 -28.06
N LEU A 224 2.95 -0.69 -27.10
CA LEU A 224 1.72 -0.46 -26.37
C LEU A 224 0.63 0.10 -27.29
N THR A 225 -0.56 -0.46 -27.17
CA THR A 225 -1.76 0.08 -27.84
C THR A 225 -2.10 1.48 -27.32
N ILE A 226 -2.94 2.21 -28.05
CA ILE A 226 -3.37 3.57 -27.66
C ILE A 226 -4.05 3.56 -26.28
N GLU A 227 -4.87 2.55 -26.00
CA GLU A 227 -5.52 2.40 -24.70
C GLU A 227 -4.52 2.12 -23.57
N GLU A 228 -3.52 1.27 -23.84
CA GLU A 228 -2.46 0.97 -22.87
C GLU A 228 -1.58 2.18 -22.57
N GLN A 229 -1.22 2.94 -23.60
CA GLN A 229 -0.50 4.20 -23.42
C GLN A 229 -1.34 5.22 -22.65
N LYS A 230 -2.67 5.18 -22.76
CA LYS A 230 -3.56 6.07 -22.01
C LYS A 230 -3.64 5.69 -20.53
N ARG A 231 -3.73 4.39 -20.19
CA ARG A 231 -3.73 3.93 -18.79
C ARG A 231 -2.35 3.97 -18.12
N ASN A 232 -1.27 4.07 -18.90
CA ASN A 232 0.10 4.17 -18.41
C ASN A 232 0.56 5.63 -18.22
N LYS A 233 -0.33 6.50 -17.76
CA LYS A 233 -0.04 7.91 -17.48
C LYS A 233 -0.71 8.31 -16.18
N PHE A 234 -0.06 9.20 -15.45
CA PHE A 234 -0.70 9.87 -14.32
C PHE A 234 -1.78 10.84 -14.80
N GLU A 235 -2.97 10.75 -14.20
CA GLU A 235 -4.05 11.73 -14.35
C GLU A 235 -4.16 12.59 -13.08
N ASN A 236 -4.68 13.80 -13.23
CA ASN A 236 -4.96 14.68 -12.09
C ASN A 236 -6.25 14.27 -11.37
N SER A 237 -6.39 14.71 -10.12
CA SER A 237 -7.64 14.58 -9.39
C SER A 237 -8.76 15.36 -10.09
N ARG A 238 -10.02 14.99 -9.80
CA ARG A 238 -11.20 15.61 -10.39
C ARG A 238 -12.11 16.16 -9.29
N LEU A 239 -12.65 17.35 -9.52
CA LEU A 239 -13.62 17.99 -8.64
C LEU A 239 -14.98 18.05 -9.33
N PHE A 240 -16.01 17.58 -8.62
CA PHE A 240 -17.40 17.53 -9.09
C PHE A 240 -18.24 18.55 -8.32
N ILE A 241 -18.90 19.46 -9.04
CA ILE A 241 -19.64 20.58 -8.43
C ILE A 241 -21.05 20.59 -9.00
N HIS A 242 -22.04 20.44 -8.13
CA HIS A 242 -23.45 20.50 -8.49
C HIS A 242 -23.88 21.93 -8.86
N SER A 243 -24.81 22.09 -9.80
CA SER A 243 -25.28 23.38 -10.31
C SER A 243 -25.91 24.30 -9.24
N LYS A 244 -26.48 23.68 -8.20
CA LYS A 244 -27.04 24.37 -7.02
C LYS A 244 -25.98 24.86 -6.03
N HIS A 245 -24.73 24.44 -6.20
CA HIS A 245 -23.65 24.86 -5.30
C HIS A 245 -23.36 26.36 -5.49
N SER A 246 -23.17 27.11 -4.40
CA SER A 246 -22.95 28.57 -4.43
C SER A 246 -21.81 28.96 -5.38
N TYR A 247 -20.78 28.12 -5.44
CA TYR A 247 -19.57 28.35 -6.22
C TYR A 247 -19.72 28.06 -7.73
N TYR A 248 -20.78 27.34 -8.14
CA TYR A 248 -20.97 26.91 -9.52
C TYR A 248 -21.06 28.08 -10.51
N ASN A 249 -21.88 29.09 -10.21
CA ASN A 249 -22.09 30.23 -11.10
C ASN A 249 -20.83 31.07 -11.31
N ARG A 250 -19.94 31.11 -10.31
CA ARG A 250 -18.66 31.81 -10.41
C ARG A 250 -17.73 31.08 -11.36
N LEU A 251 -17.53 29.78 -11.15
CA LEU A 251 -16.69 28.97 -12.01
C LEU A 251 -17.16 28.95 -13.46
N LYS A 252 -18.47 28.82 -13.68
CA LYS A 252 -19.03 28.85 -15.03
C LYS A 252 -18.64 30.14 -15.77
N LYS A 253 -18.79 31.30 -15.13
CA LYS A 253 -18.39 32.60 -15.71
C LYS A 253 -16.88 32.66 -15.99
N GLU A 254 -16.06 32.21 -15.06
CA GLU A 254 -14.59 32.23 -15.19
C GLU A 254 -14.12 31.35 -16.37
N PHE A 255 -14.71 30.17 -16.55
CA PHE A 255 -14.40 29.30 -17.70
C PHE A 255 -14.93 29.83 -19.04
N ASP A 256 -16.12 30.44 -19.05
CA ASP A 256 -16.72 31.03 -20.25
C ASP A 256 -15.90 32.23 -20.76
N ILE A 257 -15.35 33.05 -19.85
CA ILE A 257 -14.50 34.21 -20.20
C ILE A 257 -13.13 33.77 -20.75
N ASN A 258 -12.54 32.73 -20.17
CA ASN A 258 -11.18 32.31 -20.50
C ASN A 258 -11.09 31.27 -21.62
N ASN A 259 -12.17 31.03 -22.38
CA ASN A 259 -12.24 29.99 -23.42
C ASN A 259 -11.74 28.61 -22.94
N GLY A 260 -11.96 28.27 -21.67
CA GLY A 260 -11.47 27.02 -21.08
C GLY A 260 -9.94 26.92 -20.88
N GLN A 261 -9.19 28.02 -21.00
CA GLN A 261 -7.76 28.04 -20.64
C GLN A 261 -7.55 27.72 -19.15
N LYS A 262 -6.37 27.18 -18.83
CA LYS A 262 -5.95 26.85 -17.46
C LYS A 262 -6.07 28.08 -16.56
N ILE A 263 -7.02 28.06 -15.62
CA ILE A 263 -7.17 29.13 -14.63
C ILE A 263 -6.41 28.70 -13.38
N ILE A 264 -5.25 29.29 -13.16
CA ILE A 264 -4.49 29.07 -11.94
C ILE A 264 -5.15 29.94 -10.88
N HIS A 265 -5.92 29.32 -9.99
CA HIS A 265 -6.40 30.01 -8.79
C HIS A 265 -5.44 29.75 -7.65
N GLU A 266 -4.63 30.76 -7.34
CA GLU A 266 -3.67 30.73 -6.23
C GLU A 266 -4.31 31.05 -4.87
N ASN A 267 -5.64 31.26 -4.81
CA ASN A 267 -6.34 31.76 -3.62
C ASN A 267 -7.57 30.92 -3.25
N LEU A 268 -7.90 30.91 -1.95
CA LEU A 268 -9.04 30.23 -1.31
C LEU A 268 -10.27 30.13 -2.22
N PHE A 269 -10.72 28.90 -2.43
CA PHE A 269 -12.08 28.65 -2.85
C PHE A 269 -12.90 28.23 -1.63
N ASN A 270 -13.75 29.15 -1.19
CA ASN A 270 -14.72 28.84 -0.15
C ASN A 270 -15.86 28.06 -0.79
N ILE A 271 -15.68 26.74 -0.86
CA ILE A 271 -16.69 25.82 -1.35
C ILE A 271 -17.90 25.88 -0.40
N THR A 272 -17.68 25.98 0.91
CA THR A 272 -18.76 26.31 1.86
C THR A 272 -18.37 27.49 2.76
N LYS A 273 -19.32 28.00 3.56
CA LYS A 273 -19.03 29.01 4.60
C LYS A 273 -18.05 28.48 5.68
N THR A 274 -17.80 27.17 5.72
CA THR A 274 -17.05 26.50 6.78
C THR A 274 -15.85 25.68 6.29
N ILE A 275 -15.78 25.39 4.99
CA ILE A 275 -14.72 24.55 4.39
C ILE A 275 -14.10 25.34 3.24
N GLU A 276 -12.85 25.71 3.47
CA GLU A 276 -11.98 26.37 2.51
C GLU A 276 -11.13 25.29 1.84
N ILE A 277 -11.20 25.20 0.52
CA ILE A 277 -10.42 24.26 -0.27
C ILE A 277 -9.40 25.07 -1.08
N PHE A 278 -8.15 24.65 -1.00
CA PHE A 278 -7.01 25.27 -1.66
C PHE A 278 -6.60 24.42 -2.85
N GLY A 279 -6.26 25.04 -3.97
CA GLY A 279 -5.71 24.32 -5.11
C GLY A 279 -6.06 24.95 -6.45
N TYR A 280 -5.51 24.38 -7.50
CA TYR A 280 -5.68 24.78 -8.88
C TYR A 280 -6.78 23.96 -9.56
N ILE A 281 -7.60 24.62 -10.38
CA ILE A 281 -8.66 23.96 -11.15
C ILE A 281 -8.61 24.38 -12.61
N TRP A 282 -8.92 23.47 -13.52
CA TRP A 282 -9.03 23.82 -14.92
C TRP A 282 -9.95 22.87 -15.67
N ARG A 283 -10.38 23.31 -16.85
CA ARG A 283 -11.15 22.50 -17.78
C ARG A 283 -10.19 21.81 -18.74
N ASP A 284 -10.35 20.51 -18.91
CA ASP A 284 -9.68 19.78 -20.00
C ASP A 284 -10.62 19.76 -21.21
N SER A 285 -10.24 20.37 -22.31
CA SER A 285 -11.03 20.41 -23.54
C SER A 285 -11.03 19.08 -24.30
N ASN A 286 -10.08 18.18 -23.98
CA ASN A 286 -9.85 16.93 -24.73
C ASN A 286 -10.34 15.68 -23.99
N ASP A 287 -10.94 15.84 -22.81
CA ASP A 287 -11.49 14.70 -22.06
C ASP A 287 -12.96 14.47 -22.40
N ASP A 288 -13.22 13.52 -23.31
CA ASP A 288 -14.57 13.03 -23.65
C ASP A 288 -15.34 12.50 -22.42
N LYS A 289 -14.65 12.24 -21.29
CA LYS A 289 -15.27 11.82 -20.02
C LYS A 289 -15.88 13.00 -19.24
N ILE A 290 -15.65 14.25 -19.63
CA ILE A 290 -16.30 15.42 -19.02
C ILE A 290 -17.68 15.58 -19.63
N ILE A 291 -18.68 14.98 -18.97
CA ILE A 291 -20.06 15.10 -19.41
C ILE A 291 -20.53 16.52 -19.10
N SER A 292 -20.82 17.29 -20.14
CA SER A 292 -21.31 18.65 -19.96
C SER A 292 -22.68 18.65 -19.29
N ILE A 293 -23.00 19.79 -18.69
CA ILE A 293 -24.27 20.01 -18.01
C ILE A 293 -25.41 19.89 -19.00
N SER A 294 -26.54 19.37 -18.53
CA SER A 294 -27.75 19.10 -19.31
C SER A 294 -27.58 18.07 -20.44
N LYS A 295 -26.48 17.30 -20.46
CA LYS A 295 -26.36 16.09 -21.27
C LYS A 295 -26.74 14.84 -20.47
N THR A 296 -27.16 13.81 -21.21
CA THR A 296 -27.40 12.47 -20.66
C THR A 296 -26.08 11.78 -20.36
N VAL A 297 -25.89 11.34 -19.12
CA VAL A 297 -24.80 10.46 -18.69
C VAL A 297 -25.30 9.02 -18.77
N LYS A 298 -24.63 8.17 -19.55
CA LYS A 298 -24.87 6.73 -19.54
C LYS A 298 -24.00 6.09 -18.46
N PRO A 299 -24.53 5.20 -17.61
CA PRO A 299 -23.72 4.53 -16.63
C PRO A 299 -22.78 3.52 -17.31
N PRO A 300 -21.57 3.32 -16.77
CA PRO A 300 -20.64 2.31 -17.28
C PRO A 300 -21.11 0.88 -16.98
N ILE A 301 -22.04 0.72 -16.02
CA ILE A 301 -22.65 -0.55 -15.65
C ILE A 301 -24.10 -0.52 -16.15
N SER A 302 -24.45 -1.46 -17.02
CA SER A 302 -25.73 -1.49 -17.75
C SER A 302 -26.98 -1.64 -16.88
N SER A 303 -26.83 -2.06 -15.62
CA SER A 303 -27.93 -2.24 -14.67
C SER A 303 -28.47 -0.92 -14.09
N TYR A 304 -27.81 0.20 -14.34
CA TYR A 304 -28.22 1.51 -13.81
C TYR A 304 -28.92 2.34 -14.87
N ASP A 305 -29.78 3.26 -14.41
CA ASP A 305 -30.48 4.19 -15.27
C ASP A 305 -29.57 5.34 -15.75
N ASN A 306 -29.92 5.88 -16.92
CA ASN A 306 -29.26 7.07 -17.45
C ASN A 306 -29.59 8.31 -16.62
N ILE A 307 -28.60 9.16 -16.36
CA ILE A 307 -28.84 10.49 -15.78
C ILE A 307 -29.12 11.44 -16.94
N THR A 308 -30.39 11.69 -17.24
CA THR A 308 -30.83 12.45 -18.43
C THR A 308 -30.63 13.96 -18.34
N ASN A 309 -30.48 14.50 -17.13
CA ASN A 309 -30.23 15.92 -16.90
C ASN A 309 -29.07 16.12 -15.94
N ASN A 310 -27.83 15.89 -16.42
CA ASN A 310 -26.66 16.09 -15.59
C ASN A 310 -26.58 17.53 -15.07
N GLN A 311 -26.64 17.70 -13.75
CA GLN A 311 -26.51 18.99 -13.09
C GLN A 311 -25.11 19.21 -12.48
N VAL A 312 -24.16 18.33 -12.76
CA VAL A 312 -22.82 18.37 -12.17
C VAL A 312 -21.78 18.79 -13.21
N MET A 313 -20.97 19.77 -12.84
CA MET A 313 -19.75 20.14 -13.55
C MET A 313 -18.57 19.33 -13.04
N CYS A 314 -17.72 18.83 -13.95
CA CYS A 314 -16.48 18.16 -13.62
C CYS A 314 -15.29 19.00 -14.11
N VAL A 315 -14.30 19.24 -13.24
CA VAL A 315 -13.06 19.95 -13.56
C VAL A 315 -11.86 19.16 -13.03
N GLN A 316 -10.67 19.37 -13.60
CA GLN A 316 -9.44 18.86 -13.00
C GLN A 316 -9.08 19.69 -11.77
N TYR A 317 -8.42 19.06 -10.80
CA TYR A 317 -8.03 19.63 -9.53
C TYR A 317 -6.63 19.16 -9.13
N CYS A 318 -5.83 20.07 -8.61
CA CYS A 318 -4.52 19.81 -8.02
C CYS A 318 -4.39 20.68 -6.77
N TYR A 319 -3.87 20.12 -5.66
CA TYR A 319 -3.64 20.87 -4.43
C TYR A 319 -2.40 21.77 -4.56
#